data_AF-A0A8D3WD64-F1
#
_entry.id   AF-A0A8D3WD64-F1
#
_cell.length_a   1.000
_cell.length_b   1.000
_cell.length_c   1.000
_cell.angle_alpha   90.00
_cell.angle_beta   90.00
_cell.angle_gamma   90.00
#
_symmetry.space_group_name_H-M   'P 1'
#
loop_
_entity.id
_entity.type
_entity.pdbx_description
1 polymer ?
#
loop_
_entity_poly.entity_id
_entity_poly.type
_entity_poly.pdbx_seq_one_letter_code
_entity_poly.pdbx_strand_id
1 'polypeptide(L)' 'MARTQSRCGAPTLKGTRCRRLAMKDASRCDRHRGDWSTYTVARRKAQEKAARRR' A
#
# COMPACT_ATOMS: atom_id res chain seq x y z
N MET A 1 13.56 11.12 20.69
CA MET A 1 13.43 10.99 19.21
C MET A 1 11.95 11.00 18.87
N ALA A 2 11.45 12.05 18.21
CA ALA A 2 10.05 12.10 17.80
C ALA A 2 9.78 10.92 16.85
N ARG A 3 8.95 9.96 17.26
CA ARG A 3 8.44 8.91 16.36
C ARG A 3 7.45 9.58 15.40
N THR A 4 7.96 10.33 14.45
CA THR A 4 7.16 10.88 13.35
C THR A 4 6.54 9.70 12.62
N GLN A 5 5.22 9.61 12.66
CA GLN A 5 4.47 8.53 12.03
C GLN A 5 4.92 8.36 10.58
N SER A 6 5.36 7.16 10.22
CA SER A 6 5.81 6.85 8.86
C SER A 6 4.69 7.08 7.86
N ARG A 7 4.98 7.46 6.62
CA ARG A 7 3.96 7.57 5.58
C ARG A 7 3.50 6.18 5.13
N CYS A 8 2.22 6.03 4.82
CA CYS A 8 1.61 4.75 4.45
C CYS A 8 2.24 4.12 3.20
N GLY A 9 2.56 4.89 2.16
CA GLY A 9 3.29 4.42 0.97
C GLY A 9 2.62 3.30 0.18
N ALA A 10 1.33 3.00 0.44
CA ALA A 10 0.60 1.97 -0.28
C ALA A 10 0.38 2.37 -1.74
N PRO A 11 0.51 1.44 -2.70
CA PRO A 11 0.18 1.71 -4.09
C PRO A 11 -1.32 1.96 -4.21
N THR A 12 -1.69 3.11 -4.77
CA THR A 12 -3.08 3.47 -5.04
C THR A 12 -3.52 2.95 -6.40
N LEU A 13 -4.84 2.88 -6.62
CA LEU A 13 -5.43 2.52 -7.93
C LEU A 13 -4.98 3.44 -9.07
N LYS A 14 -4.55 4.66 -8.73
CA LYS A 14 -4.05 5.68 -9.68
C LYS A 14 -2.55 5.55 -9.96
N GLY A 15 -1.90 4.48 -9.52
CA GLY A 15 -0.46 4.25 -9.70
C GLY A 15 0.46 5.09 -8.78
N THR A 16 -0.10 6.01 -7.99
CA THR A 16 0.67 6.84 -7.05
C THR A 16 0.80 6.20 -5.67
N ARG A 17 1.75 6.67 -4.85
CA ARG A 17 1.95 6.23 -3.46
C ARG A 17 1.05 7.00 -2.50
N CYS A 18 0.47 6.30 -1.53
CA CYS A 18 -0.32 6.93 -0.47
C CYS A 18 0.57 7.84 0.39
N ARG A 19 0.22 9.13 0.44
CA ARG A 19 0.94 10.16 1.21
C ARG A 19 0.42 10.35 2.64
N ARG A 20 -0.64 9.65 3.03
CA ARG A 20 -1.18 9.72 4.40
C ARG A 20 -0.17 9.19 5.42
N LEU A 21 -0.26 9.69 6.64
CA LEU A 21 0.44 9.09 7.77
C LEU A 21 -0.10 7.68 8.01
N ALA A 22 0.80 6.74 8.24
CA ALA A 22 0.44 5.46 8.78
C ALA A 22 -0.07 5.65 10.22
N MET A 23 -0.91 4.73 10.67
CA MET A 23 -1.36 4.76 12.06
C MET A 23 -0.17 4.55 13.00
N LYS A 24 -0.30 5.04 14.23
CA LYS A 24 0.65 4.75 15.31
C LYS A 24 0.82 3.23 15.43
N ASP A 25 2.07 2.77 15.42
CA ASP A 25 2.46 1.35 15.45
C ASP A 25 2.00 0.49 14.26
N ALA A 26 1.58 1.11 13.14
CA ALA A 26 1.26 0.41 11.89
C ALA A 26 2.09 0.92 10.71
N SER A 27 2.35 0.04 9.75
CA SER A 27 3.04 0.40 8.51
C SER A 27 2.12 1.06 7.46
N ARG A 28 0.80 1.06 7.68
CA ARG A 28 -0.22 1.54 6.72
C ARG A 28 -1.25 2.46 7.40
N CYS A 29 -1.91 3.31 6.61
CA CYS A 29 -2.99 4.19 7.11
C CYS A 29 -4.33 3.43 7.21
N ASP A 30 -5.33 4.03 7.85
CA ASP A 30 -6.72 3.56 7.96
C ASP A 30 -7.25 2.90 6.68
N ARG A 31 -7.08 3.57 5.52
CA ARG A 31 -7.60 3.08 4.23
C ARG A 31 -6.81 1.93 3.60
N HIS A 32 -5.60 1.67 4.08
CA HIS A 32 -4.69 0.66 3.53
C HIS A 32 -4.23 -0.35 4.58
N ARG A 33 -4.79 -0.29 5.79
CA ARG A 33 -4.56 -1.27 6.86
C ARG A 33 -5.12 -2.64 6.46
N GLY A 34 -6.18 -2.63 5.64
CA GLY A 34 -6.77 -3.77 4.97
C GLY A 34 -7.31 -4.84 5.90
N ASP A 35 -8.63 -5.01 5.93
CA ASP A 35 -9.10 -6.35 5.57
C ASP A 35 -8.57 -6.61 4.16
N TRP A 36 -7.72 -7.62 4.03
CA TRP A 36 -7.08 -7.98 2.77
C TRP A 36 -8.15 -8.39 1.76
N SER A 37 -8.68 -7.46 0.96
CA SER A 37 -9.46 -7.86 -0.21
C SER A 37 -8.48 -8.53 -1.17
N THR A 38 -8.43 -9.86 -1.09
CA THR A 38 -7.63 -10.79 -1.90
C THR A 38 -7.60 -10.42 -3.37
N TYR A 39 -8.70 -9.83 -3.86
CA TYR A 39 -8.84 -9.22 -5.18
C TYR A 39 -7.73 -8.22 -5.53
N THR A 40 -7.40 -7.29 -4.63
CA THR A 40 -6.39 -6.25 -4.87
C THR A 40 -4.96 -6.78 -4.84
N VAL A 41 -4.68 -7.78 -4.00
CA VAL A 41 -3.39 -8.48 -3.97
C VAL A 41 -3.22 -9.33 -5.22
N ALA A 42 -4.25 -10.08 -5.62
CA ALA A 42 -4.25 -10.90 -6.82
C ALA A 42 -4.02 -10.05 -8.07
N ARG A 43 -4.72 -8.90 -8.17
CA ARG A 43 -4.55 -7.97 -9.29
C ARG A 43 -3.16 -7.34 -9.32
N ARG A 44 -2.59 -6.99 -8.16
CA ARG A 44 -1.22 -6.47 -8.08
C ARG A 44 -0.19 -7.52 -8.48
N LYS A 45 -0.31 -8.76 -7.99
CA LYS A 45 0.56 -9.87 -8.41
C LYS A 45 0.43 -10.13 -9.92
N ALA A 46 -0.77 -10.07 -10.48
CA ALA A 46 -0.99 -10.23 -11.91
C ALA A 46 -0.31 -9.12 -12.72
N GLN A 47 -0.40 -7.86 -12.29
CA GLN A 47 0.28 -6.74 -12.95
C GLN A 47 1.80 -6.78 -12.80
N GLU A 48 2.33 -7.12 -11.62
CA GLU A 48 3.78 -7.28 -11.41
C GLU A 48 4.33 -8.44 -12.26
N LYS A 49 3.56 -9.53 -12.43
CA LYS A 49 3.93 -10.66 -13.30
C LYS A 49 3.89 -10.30 -14.78
N ALA A 50 2.95 -9.45 -15.20
CA ALA A 50 2.87 -8.94 -16.58
C ALA A 50 4.02 -7.96 -16.88
N ALA A 51 4.35 -7.07 -15.95
CA ALA A 51 5.42 -6.09 -16.10
C ALA A 51 6.83 -6.73 -16.13
N ARG A 52 7.05 -7.84 -15.41
CA ARG A 52 8.33 -8.58 -15.40
C ARG A 52 8.55 -9.47 -16.62
N ARG A 53 7.55 -9.59 -17.51
CA ARG A 53 7.57 -10.48 -18.67
C ARG A 53 7.85 -9.71 -19.99
N ARG A 54 8.27 -8.45 -19.87
CA ARG A 54 8.72 -7.56 -20.95
C ARG A 54 10.22 -7.34 -20.81
#